data_AF-A0A4Q2ZV68-F1
#
_entry.id   AF-A0A4Q2ZV68-F1
#
_cell.length_a   1.000
_cell.length_b   1.000
_cell.length_c   1.000
_cell.angle_alpha   90.00
_cell.angle_beta   90.00
_cell.angle_gamma   90.00
#
_symmetry.space_group_name_H-M   'P 1'
#
loop_
_entity.id
_entity.type
_entity.pdbx_description
1 polymer ?
#
loop_
_entity_poly.entity_id
_entity_poly.type
_entity_poly.pdbx_seq_one_letter_code
_entity_poly.pdbx_strand_id
1 'polypeptide(L)'
;MSDLNDIWNSGKGKLPEEKLQAYLEGKLSAEESREVELWLSEEGMESDAAEGLSELPPGDTNKIVGKLNADLNKTLASKRKRRTKAIGENKWGWVAIIVILLLCILAYFVINVAV
;
A
#
# COMPACT_ATOMS: atom_id res chain seq x y z
N MET A 1 -2.83 3.12 -13.27
CA MET A 1 -1.41 3.07 -12.86
C MET A 1 -0.71 4.41 -13.07
N SER A 2 -1.24 5.29 -13.92
CA SER A 2 -0.68 6.63 -14.22
C SER A 2 -0.63 7.57 -13.01
N ASP A 3 -1.63 7.53 -12.13
CA ASP A 3 -1.75 8.49 -11.02
C ASP A 3 -0.67 8.32 -9.92
N LEU A 4 -0.07 7.13 -9.80
CA LEU A 4 1.02 6.90 -8.84
C LEU A 4 2.36 7.45 -9.34
N ASN A 5 2.56 7.50 -10.65
CA ASN A 5 3.76 8.07 -11.24
C ASN A 5 3.79 9.58 -11.01
N ASP A 6 2.66 10.29 -11.11
CA ASP A 6 2.61 11.75 -10.89
C ASP A 6 2.91 12.17 -9.44
N ILE A 7 2.52 11.36 -8.45
CA ILE A 7 2.76 11.69 -7.02
C ILE A 7 4.26 11.66 -6.71
N TRP A 8 5.00 10.68 -7.26
CA TRP A 8 6.45 10.59 -7.06
C TRP A 8 7.25 11.47 -8.03
N ASN A 9 6.68 11.85 -9.17
CA ASN A 9 7.37 12.62 -10.21
C ASN A 9 7.13 14.13 -10.13
N SER A 10 6.47 14.61 -9.05
CA SER A 10 6.14 16.03 -8.84
C SER A 10 7.19 16.83 -8.06
N GLY A 11 8.30 16.20 -7.65
CA GLY A 11 9.44 16.87 -7.00
C GLY A 11 10.34 17.57 -8.03
N LYS A 12 10.63 18.85 -7.83
CA LYS A 12 11.60 19.59 -8.64
C LYS A 12 13.00 18.98 -8.45
N GLY A 13 13.60 18.54 -9.56
CA GLY A 13 14.91 17.91 -9.58
C GLY A 13 14.76 16.41 -9.79
N LYS A 14 14.68 15.95 -11.04
CA LYS A 14 14.73 14.51 -11.32
C LYS A 14 15.54 14.24 -12.58
N LEU A 15 16.65 13.55 -12.36
CA LEU A 15 17.32 12.77 -13.38
C LEU A 15 16.31 11.78 -14.01
N PRO A 16 16.38 11.47 -15.30
CA PRO A 16 15.58 10.40 -15.88
C PRO A 16 15.91 9.09 -15.13
N GLU A 17 14.90 8.42 -14.60
CA GLU A 17 15.04 7.12 -13.90
C GLU A 17 15.85 6.10 -14.74
N GLU A 18 15.72 6.20 -16.06
CA GLU A 18 16.49 5.42 -17.04
C GLU A 18 18.01 5.68 -16.98
N LYS A 19 18.45 6.93 -16.78
CA LYS A 19 19.87 7.27 -16.64
C LYS A 19 20.44 6.77 -15.30
N LEU A 20 19.68 6.87 -14.21
CA LEU A 20 20.06 6.32 -12.90
C LEU A 20 20.19 4.80 -12.96
N GLN A 21 19.24 4.13 -13.61
CA GLN A 21 19.28 2.68 -13.79
C GLN A 21 20.49 2.26 -14.63
N ALA A 22 20.79 2.97 -15.72
CA ALA A 22 21.96 2.70 -16.55
C ALA A 22 23.29 2.96 -15.81
N TYR A 23 23.34 3.95 -14.91
CA TYR A 23 24.47 4.22 -14.02
C TYR A 23 24.68 3.05 -13.04
N LEU A 24 23.63 2.59 -12.38
CA LEU A 24 23.68 1.45 -11.45
C LEU A 24 24.04 0.12 -12.13
N GLU A 25 23.67 -0.03 -13.41
CA GLU A 25 24.03 -1.20 -14.22
C GLU A 25 25.44 -1.11 -14.82
N GLY A 26 26.17 -0.01 -14.62
CA GLY A 26 27.52 0.19 -15.15
C GLY A 26 27.59 0.34 -16.68
N LYS A 27 26.50 0.76 -17.32
CA LYS A 27 26.39 0.90 -18.79
C LYS A 27 26.70 2.31 -19.29
N LEU A 28 26.92 3.28 -18.41
CA LEU A 28 27.24 4.67 -18.76
C LEU A 28 28.72 4.85 -19.11
N SER A 29 29.02 5.80 -19.99
CA SER A 29 30.40 6.25 -20.21
C SER A 29 30.94 7.00 -18.99
N ALA A 30 32.26 7.09 -18.85
CA ALA A 30 32.90 7.76 -17.72
C ALA A 30 32.57 9.26 -17.60
N GLU A 31 32.20 9.89 -18.71
CA GLU A 31 31.78 11.30 -18.76
C GLU A 31 30.35 11.45 -18.23
N GLU A 32 29.43 10.59 -18.67
CA GLU A 32 28.04 10.58 -18.21
C GLU A 32 27.92 10.17 -16.74
N SER A 33 28.75 9.22 -16.28
CA SER A 33 28.81 8.79 -14.87
C SER A 33 29.12 9.98 -13.95
N ARG A 34 30.07 10.82 -14.36
CA ARG A 34 30.49 12.00 -13.60
C ARG A 34 29.40 13.06 -13.53
N GLU A 35 28.62 13.25 -14.60
CA GLU A 35 27.46 14.14 -14.58
C GLU A 35 26.41 13.69 -13.56
N VAL A 36 26.17 12.37 -13.48
CA VAL A 36 25.24 11.78 -12.52
C VAL A 36 25.74 11.93 -11.08
N GLU A 37 27.03 11.70 -10.84
CA GLU A 37 27.67 11.93 -9.52
C GLU A 37 27.58 13.40 -9.08
N LEU A 38 27.83 14.35 -9.98
CA LEU A 38 27.71 15.78 -9.68
C LEU A 38 26.29 16.13 -9.26
N TRP A 39 25.30 15.62 -9.98
CA TRP A 39 23.89 15.85 -9.69
C TRP A 39 23.45 15.19 -8.36
N LEU A 40 23.86 13.94 -8.11
CA LEU A 40 23.58 13.24 -6.84
C LEU A 40 24.16 14.02 -5.64
N SER A 41 25.33 14.64 -5.81
CA SER A 41 25.98 15.43 -4.76
C SER A 41 25.21 16.71 -4.39
N GLU A 42 24.41 17.27 -5.30
CA GLU A 42 23.58 18.44 -5.03
C GLU A 42 22.30 18.10 -4.26
N GLU A 43 21.78 16.88 -4.40
CA GLU A 43 20.48 16.48 -3.85
C GLU A 43 20.54 15.68 -2.54
N GLY A 44 21.73 15.30 -2.06
CA GLY A 44 21.99 14.77 -0.71
C GLY A 44 21.30 13.44 -0.37
N MET A 45 19.97 13.45 -0.24
CA MET A 45 19.13 12.26 0.00
C MET A 45 19.17 11.27 -1.16
N GLU A 46 19.23 11.76 -2.41
CA GLU A 46 19.32 10.91 -3.60
C GLU A 46 20.69 10.20 -3.70
N SER A 47 21.76 10.85 -3.24
CA SER A 47 23.10 10.25 -3.15
C SER A 47 23.10 9.02 -2.24
N ASP A 48 22.61 9.18 -1.02
CA ASP A 48 22.52 8.09 -0.03
C ASP A 48 21.64 6.93 -0.55
N ALA A 49 20.54 7.26 -1.25
CA ALA A 49 19.65 6.28 -1.84
C ALA A 49 20.30 5.51 -3.00
N ALA A 50 21.06 6.20 -3.86
CA ALA A 50 21.77 5.59 -4.98
C ALA A 50 22.91 4.67 -4.51
N GLU A 51 23.64 5.07 -3.46
CA GLU A 51 24.70 4.26 -2.85
C GLU A 51 24.12 2.96 -2.28
N GLY A 52 23.04 3.03 -1.49
CA GLY A 52 22.38 1.84 -0.96
C GLY A 52 21.79 0.93 -2.04
N LEU A 53 21.41 1.48 -3.21
CA LEU A 53 20.94 0.69 -4.35
C LEU A 53 22.08 0.03 -5.13
N SER A 54 23.26 0.63 -5.14
CA SER A 54 24.48 0.11 -5.77
C SER A 54 25.08 -1.10 -5.03
N GLU A 55 24.79 -1.24 -3.74
CA GLU A 55 25.14 -2.43 -2.95
C GLU A 55 24.37 -3.69 -3.37
N LEU A 56 23.26 -3.53 -4.11
CA LEU A 56 22.44 -4.64 -4.59
C LEU A 56 22.93 -5.16 -5.96
N PRO A 57 22.82 -6.48 -6.23
CA PRO A 57 23.21 -7.02 -7.52
C PRO A 57 22.45 -6.39 -8.69
N PRO A 58 23.13 -6.04 -9.80
CA PRO A 58 22.49 -5.48 -10.98
C PRO A 58 21.47 -6.48 -11.55
N GLY A 59 20.22 -6.04 -11.69
CA GLY A 59 19.10 -6.85 -12.22
C GLY A 59 18.18 -7.48 -11.17
N ASP A 60 18.53 -7.47 -9.88
CA ASP A 60 17.62 -7.89 -8.81
C ASP A 60 16.79 -6.75 -8.24
N THR A 61 17.23 -5.50 -8.41
CA THR A 61 16.50 -4.28 -8.01
C THR A 61 15.06 -4.27 -8.50
N ASN A 62 14.82 -4.49 -9.80
CA ASN A 62 13.47 -4.48 -10.37
C ASN A 62 12.58 -5.60 -9.79
N LYS A 63 13.16 -6.77 -9.50
CA LYS A 63 12.43 -7.88 -8.89
C LYS A 63 12.09 -7.58 -7.43
N ILE A 64 13.02 -6.98 -6.69
CA ILE A 64 12.84 -6.58 -5.29
C ILE A 64 11.75 -5.52 -5.19
N VAL A 65 11.78 -4.49 -6.05
CA VAL A 65 10.74 -3.46 -6.14
C VAL A 65 9.39 -4.08 -6.45
N GLY A 66 9.32 -4.98 -7.44
CA GLY A 66 8.08 -5.68 -7.79
C GLY A 66 7.53 -6.51 -6.63
N LYS A 67 8.38 -7.25 -5.92
CA LYS A 67 8.00 -8.05 -4.76
C LYS A 67 7.53 -7.18 -3.59
N LEU A 68 8.24 -6.08 -3.32
CA LEU A 68 7.90 -5.15 -2.24
C LEU A 68 6.53 -4.51 -2.50
N ASN A 69 6.29 -4.04 -3.72
CA ASN A 69 5.01 -3.43 -4.09
C ASN A 69 3.87 -4.46 -3.99
N ALA A 70 4.10 -5.69 -4.45
CA ALA A 70 3.12 -6.77 -4.32
C ALA A 70 2.78 -7.08 -2.85
N ASP A 71 3.78 -7.13 -1.97
CA ASP A 71 3.58 -7.43 -0.55
C ASP A 71 2.91 -6.27 0.21
N LEU A 72 3.27 -5.03 -0.10
CA LEU A 72 2.59 -3.83 0.42
C LEU A 72 1.11 -3.84 0.02
N ASN A 73 0.81 -4.10 -1.26
CA ASN A 73 -0.57 -4.13 -1.71
C ASN A 73 -1.35 -5.27 -1.04
N LYS A 74 -0.73 -6.45 -0.86
CA LYS A 74 -1.31 -7.59 -0.14
C LYS A 74 -1.60 -7.27 1.33
N THR A 75 -0.65 -6.64 2.03
CA THR A 75 -0.80 -6.28 3.45
C THR A 75 -1.89 -5.22 3.62
N LEU A 76 -1.93 -4.19 2.77
CA LEU A 76 -2.98 -3.16 2.78
C LEU A 76 -4.37 -3.76 2.48
N ALA A 77 -4.49 -4.61 1.47
CA ALA A 77 -5.73 -5.30 1.14
C ALA A 77 -6.22 -6.20 2.28
N SER A 78 -5.32 -6.93 2.94
CA SER A 78 -5.66 -7.79 4.08
C SER A 78 -6.15 -6.98 5.29
N LYS A 79 -5.53 -5.83 5.58
CA LYS A 79 -5.98 -4.91 6.66
C LYS A 79 -7.37 -4.36 6.37
N ARG A 80 -7.67 -3.99 5.12
CA ARG A 80 -9.00 -3.56 4.69
C ARG A 80 -10.05 -4.67 4.84
N LYS A 81 -9.71 -5.91 4.48
CA LYS A 81 -10.60 -7.07 4.62
C LYS A 81 -10.87 -7.43 6.09
N ARG A 82 -9.88 -7.27 6.98
CA ARG A 82 -10.04 -7.50 8.42
C ARG A 82 -11.00 -6.50 9.07
N ARG A 83 -10.97 -5.23 8.66
CA ARG A 83 -11.87 -4.18 9.17
C ARG A 83 -13.34 -4.40 8.74
N THR A 84 -13.56 -4.90 7.53
CA THR A 84 -14.92 -5.09 6.98
C THR A 84 -15.62 -6.35 7.49
N LYS A 85 -14.87 -7.39 7.85
CA LYS A 85 -15.44 -8.61 8.45
C LYS A 85 -16.02 -8.41 9.86
N ALA A 86 -15.50 -7.47 10.64
CA ALA A 86 -15.98 -7.24 12.02
C ALA A 86 -17.43 -6.70 12.07
N ILE A 87 -17.91 -6.06 11.00
CA ILE A 87 -19.23 -5.40 10.96
C ILE A 87 -20.30 -6.31 10.34
N GLY A 88 -19.92 -7.32 9.54
CA GLY A 88 -20.85 -8.11 8.74
C GLY A 88 -21.48 -9.33 9.42
N GLU A 89 -20.98 -9.79 10.57
CA GLU A 89 -21.36 -11.10 11.15
C GLU A 89 -22.00 -11.03 12.55
N ASN A 90 -22.72 -9.95 12.88
CA ASN A 90 -23.45 -9.90 14.17
C ASN A 90 -24.77 -10.69 14.11
N LYS A 91 -24.67 -12.02 13.94
CA LYS A 91 -25.82 -12.94 13.92
C LYS A 91 -26.58 -12.93 15.25
N TRP A 92 -25.89 -12.69 16.36
CA TRP A 92 -26.49 -12.60 17.70
C TRP A 92 -27.43 -11.40 17.86
N GLY A 93 -27.12 -10.26 17.22
CA GLY A 93 -28.01 -9.10 17.20
C GLY A 93 -29.38 -9.41 16.58
N TRP A 94 -29.40 -10.14 15.46
CA TRP A 94 -30.64 -10.57 14.82
C TRP A 94 -31.47 -11.53 15.68
N VAL A 95 -30.80 -12.48 16.36
CA VAL A 95 -31.47 -13.41 17.29
C VAL A 95 -32.11 -12.64 18.44
N ALA A 96 -31.40 -11.67 19.04
CA ALA A 96 -31.94 -10.86 20.14
C ALA A 96 -33.20 -10.08 19.73
N ILE A 97 -33.20 -9.47 18.53
CA ILE A 97 -34.36 -8.75 18.00
C ILE A 97 -35.58 -9.66 17.86
N ILE A 98 -35.39 -10.87 17.31
CA ILE A 98 -36.48 -11.85 17.14
C ILE A 98 -37.06 -12.27 18.49
N VAL A 99 -36.20 -12.54 19.48
CA VAL A 99 -36.64 -12.93 20.83
C VAL A 99 -37.46 -11.81 21.49
N ILE A 100 -37.01 -10.56 21.38
CA ILE A 100 -37.75 -9.41 21.92
C ILE A 100 -39.12 -9.27 21.25
N LEU A 101 -39.18 -9.40 19.91
CA LEU A 101 -40.45 -9.37 19.16
C LEU A 101 -41.41 -10.48 19.61
N LEU A 102 -40.92 -11.71 19.78
CA LEU A 102 -41.74 -12.82 20.27
C LEU A 102 -42.26 -12.56 21.69
N LEU A 103 -41.43 -12.00 22.58
CA LEU A 103 -41.86 -11.63 23.92
C LEU A 103 -42.95 -10.54 23.91
N CYS A 104 -42.85 -9.55 23.01
CA CYS A 104 -43.90 -8.54 22.84
C CYS A 104 -45.22 -9.15 22.36
N ILE A 105 -45.16 -10.11 21.42
CA ILE A 105 -46.34 -10.81 20.91
C ILE A 105 -47.00 -11.64 22.01
N LEU A 106 -46.19 -12.38 22.80
CA LEU A 106 -46.69 -13.17 23.92
C LEU A 106 -47.29 -12.29 25.01
N ALA A 107 -46.66 -11.17 25.35
CA ALA A 107 -47.18 -10.21 26.32
C ALA A 107 -48.54 -9.64 25.87
N TYR A 108 -48.68 -9.30 24.58
CA TYR A 108 -49.95 -8.85 24.02
C TYR A 108 -51.03 -9.92 24.12
N PHE A 109 -50.70 -11.18 23.80
CA PHE A 109 -51.64 -12.29 23.92
C PHE A 109 -52.12 -12.52 25.35
N VAL A 110 -51.21 -12.48 26.32
CA VAL A 110 -51.56 -12.64 27.73
C VAL A 110 -52.51 -11.53 28.19
N ILE A 111 -52.25 -10.27 27.81
CA ILE A 111 -53.11 -9.14 28.17
C ILE A 111 -54.49 -9.27 27.51
N ASN A 112 -54.55 -9.64 26.23
CA ASN A 112 -55.81 -9.74 25.49
C ASN A 112 -56.63 -11.01 25.80
N VAL A 113 -56.01 -12.06 26.35
CA VAL A 113 -56.71 -13.28 26.82
C VAL A 113 -57.14 -13.14 28.29
N ALA A 114 -56.43 -12.35 29.10
CA ALA A 114 -56.73 -12.16 30.52
C ALA A 114 -57.72 -11.01 30.81
N VAL A 115 -58.02 -10.16 29.82
CA VAL A 115 -59.05 -9.11 29.85
C VAL A 115 -60.29 -9.62 29.14
#